data_AF-A0A535N7N8-F1
#
_entry.id   AF-A0A535N7N8-F1
#
_cell.length_a   1.000
_cell.length_b   1.000
_cell.length_c   1.000
_cell.angle_alpha   90.00
_cell.angle_beta   90.00
_cell.angle_gamma   90.00
#
_symmetry.space_group_name_H-M   'P 1'
#
loop_
_entity.id
_entity.type
_entity.pdbx_description
1 polymer ?
#
loop_
_entity_poly.entity_id
_entity_poly.type
_entity_poly.pdbx_seq_one_letter_code
_entity_poly.pdbx_strand_id
1 'polypeptide(L)'
;MTTTRSEATCTRCWARSPKRATRFRPGARAGRWRRSRDGASRPFASSPKSRSRTIRWTAAAHLTKQWRKELATYRDRAVVLRKLDYGEADRIFTFLTRTHGKVGAIAKGVRRPESKLGPSLELYGHVDVLLAKGRGELDVVAQVQRVPGYRIEGDVERMAHAALIAELAERVCEDRHPVDGVYELTVTALDELARETDPRR
;
A
#
# COMPACT_ATOMS: atom_id res chain seq x y z
N MET A 1 6.05 67.51 3.63
CA MET A 1 5.16 67.84 2.50
C MET A 1 5.24 66.66 1.56
N THR A 2 4.26 65.78 1.34
CA THR A 2 2.79 65.84 1.46
C THR A 2 2.26 64.39 1.46
N THR A 3 1.34 64.10 2.39
CA THR A 3 0.07 63.34 2.21
C THR A 3 0.15 61.85 1.76
N THR A 4 0.03 60.82 2.62
CA THR A 4 -1.14 60.19 3.31
C THR A 4 -2.21 59.49 2.47
N ARG A 5 -2.66 58.33 3.01
CA ARG A 5 -3.95 57.57 2.90
C ARG A 5 -3.94 56.32 2.00
N SER A 6 -4.15 55.12 2.56
CA SER A 6 -5.40 54.47 3.07
C SER A 6 -6.23 53.91 1.90
N GLU A 7 -6.95 52.79 1.95
CA GLU A 7 -7.55 51.96 3.00
C GLU A 7 -8.12 50.69 2.32
N ALA A 8 -8.19 49.57 3.08
CA ALA A 8 -9.29 48.58 3.14
C ALA A 8 -9.77 47.86 1.83
N THR A 9 -10.25 46.61 1.79
CA THR A 9 -11.11 45.88 2.72
C THR A 9 -11.21 44.40 2.28
N CYS A 10 -11.23 43.47 3.24
CA CYS A 10 -12.11 42.29 3.41
C CYS A 10 -13.03 41.92 2.20
N THR A 11 -13.29 40.65 1.83
CA THR A 11 -13.97 39.63 2.65
C THR A 11 -14.12 38.32 1.85
N ARG A 12 -14.16 37.19 2.58
CA ARG A 12 -14.51 35.81 2.16
C ARG A 12 -15.80 35.70 1.34
N CYS A 13 -15.89 34.67 0.50
CA CYS A 13 -17.15 33.97 0.22
C CYS A 13 -16.95 32.45 0.08
N TRP A 14 -17.24 31.74 1.17
CA TRP A 14 -17.60 30.32 1.19
C TRP A 14 -19.12 30.20 0.94
N ALA A 15 -19.55 29.37 -0.01
CA ALA A 15 -20.94 28.92 -0.13
C ALA A 15 -20.95 27.46 -0.62
N ARG A 16 -21.10 26.47 0.26
CA ARG A 16 -22.34 25.78 0.69
C ARG A 16 -23.20 25.19 -0.45
N SER A 17 -23.23 23.85 -0.50
CA SER A 17 -24.31 23.02 -1.07
C SER A 17 -25.63 23.19 -0.30
N PRO A 18 -26.79 22.82 -0.91
CA PRO A 18 -27.49 21.62 -0.42
C PRO A 18 -28.39 20.82 -1.43
N LYS A 19 -28.39 19.49 -1.23
CA LYS A 19 -29.49 18.47 -1.22
C LYS A 19 -30.81 18.64 -2.01
N ARG A 20 -31.21 17.58 -2.75
CA ARG A 20 -32.51 16.81 -2.73
C ARG A 20 -32.54 15.83 -3.92
N ALA A 21 -32.71 14.50 -3.82
CA ALA A 21 -33.74 13.62 -3.25
C ALA A 21 -35.00 13.42 -4.12
N THR A 22 -35.45 12.15 -4.17
CA THR A 22 -36.69 11.55 -4.72
C THR A 22 -36.59 11.05 -6.17
N ARG A 23 -37.18 9.91 -6.59
CA ARG A 23 -38.24 9.08 -6.00
C ARG A 23 -38.25 7.66 -6.60
N PHE A 24 -38.60 6.69 -5.76
CA PHE A 24 -38.89 5.28 -6.04
C PHE A 24 -40.37 5.12 -6.43
N ARG A 25 -40.72 4.20 -7.35
CA ARG A 25 -41.69 3.08 -7.16
C ARG A 25 -42.18 2.40 -8.47
N PRO A 26 -42.69 1.15 -8.36
CA PRO A 26 -42.67 0.12 -9.40
C PRO A 26 -44.04 -0.19 -10.04
N GLY A 27 -44.06 -1.06 -11.05
CA GLY A 27 -45.29 -1.63 -11.61
C GLY A 27 -45.10 -3.07 -12.10
N ALA A 28 -45.48 -4.04 -11.27
CA ALA A 28 -45.70 -5.42 -11.66
C ALA A 28 -47.09 -5.55 -12.31
N ARG A 29 -47.21 -6.33 -13.40
CA ARG A 29 -48.50 -6.87 -13.86
C ARG A 29 -48.37 -8.35 -14.15
N ALA A 30 -49.24 -9.10 -13.46
CA ALA A 30 -49.43 -10.53 -13.56
C ALA A 30 -50.10 -10.91 -14.89
N GLY A 31 -49.50 -11.86 -15.60
CA GLY A 31 -50.03 -12.50 -16.80
C GLY A 31 -50.59 -13.89 -16.50
N ARG A 32 -51.92 -13.94 -16.50
CA ARG A 32 -52.84 -15.08 -16.38
C ARG A 32 -52.48 -16.29 -17.25
N TRP A 33 -52.43 -17.48 -16.66
CA TRP A 33 -52.28 -18.76 -17.36
C TRP A 33 -53.62 -19.21 -17.97
N ARG A 34 -53.62 -19.50 -19.27
CA ARG A 34 -54.75 -20.09 -20.01
C ARG A 34 -54.52 -21.60 -20.09
N ARG A 35 -55.54 -22.40 -19.73
CA ARG A 35 -55.60 -23.83 -20.06
C ARG A 35 -55.91 -23.99 -21.55
N SER A 36 -55.21 -24.89 -22.24
CA SER A 36 -55.71 -25.55 -23.44
C SER A 36 -55.80 -27.04 -23.19
N ARG A 37 -56.96 -27.58 -23.55
CA ARG A 37 -57.28 -28.99 -23.65
C ARG A 37 -56.64 -29.58 -24.92
N ASP A 38 -56.48 -30.90 -24.86
CA ASP A 38 -56.39 -31.84 -25.97
C ASP A 38 -55.06 -31.94 -26.74
N GLY A 39 -54.70 -33.19 -27.07
CA GLY A 39 -53.88 -33.49 -28.23
C GLY A 39 -52.55 -34.19 -27.98
N ALA A 40 -52.63 -35.49 -27.65
CA ALA A 40 -51.66 -36.55 -27.90
C ALA A 40 -50.25 -36.17 -28.43
N SER A 41 -49.22 -36.54 -27.65
CA SER A 41 -47.93 -36.96 -28.20
C SER A 41 -47.27 -38.02 -27.30
N ARG A 42 -46.57 -38.93 -27.97
CA ARG A 42 -46.11 -40.27 -27.56
C ARG A 42 -45.20 -40.28 -26.31
N PRO A 43 -45.10 -41.40 -25.56
CA PRO A 43 -44.05 -41.54 -24.55
C PRO A 43 -42.69 -41.64 -25.26
N PHE A 44 -41.88 -40.59 -25.15
CA PHE A 44 -40.47 -40.64 -25.49
C PHE A 44 -39.76 -41.47 -24.42
N ALA A 45 -39.30 -42.66 -24.82
CA ALA A 45 -38.50 -43.55 -23.99
C ALA A 45 -37.28 -42.80 -23.45
N SER A 46 -37.07 -42.93 -22.14
CA SER A 46 -35.97 -42.35 -21.39
C SER A 46 -34.60 -42.78 -21.93
N SER A 47 -33.86 -41.83 -22.48
CA SER A 47 -32.42 -41.98 -22.69
C SER A 47 -31.70 -41.93 -21.33
N PRO A 48 -30.80 -42.88 -21.00
CA PRO A 48 -30.07 -42.82 -19.74
C PRO A 48 -29.14 -41.61 -19.75
N LYS A 49 -29.34 -40.75 -18.72
CA LYS A 49 -28.57 -39.55 -18.42
C LYS A 49 -27.09 -39.77 -18.73
N SER A 50 -26.58 -39.07 -19.75
CA SER A 50 -25.15 -39.02 -20.02
C SER A 50 -24.46 -38.47 -18.78
N ARG A 51 -23.37 -39.15 -18.42
CA ARG A 51 -22.54 -38.89 -17.26
C ARG A 51 -22.24 -37.40 -17.16
N SER A 52 -22.88 -36.74 -16.20
CA SER A 52 -22.33 -35.53 -15.59
C SER A 52 -20.92 -35.89 -15.17
N ARG A 53 -19.93 -35.43 -15.94
CA ARG A 53 -18.54 -35.33 -15.50
C ARG A 53 -18.58 -34.37 -14.32
N THR A 54 -18.83 -34.91 -13.14
CA THR A 54 -18.47 -34.26 -11.90
C THR A 54 -16.99 -33.97 -12.02
N ILE A 55 -16.64 -32.71 -12.23
CA ILE A 55 -15.28 -32.23 -12.14
C ILE A 55 -14.85 -32.57 -10.72
N ARG A 56 -14.12 -33.67 -10.60
CA ARG A 56 -13.54 -34.13 -9.34
C ARG A 56 -12.42 -33.14 -9.05
N TRP A 57 -12.73 -32.13 -8.24
CA TRP A 57 -11.76 -31.15 -7.72
C TRP A 57 -10.80 -31.82 -6.71
N THR A 58 -10.14 -32.91 -7.09
CA THR A 58 -9.26 -33.66 -6.18
C THR A 58 -7.77 -33.29 -6.32
N ALA A 59 -7.41 -32.31 -7.15
CA ALA A 59 -6.01 -31.88 -7.31
C ALA A 59 -5.77 -30.36 -7.16
N ALA A 60 -6.73 -29.60 -6.60
CA ALA A 60 -6.54 -28.17 -6.30
C ALA A 60 -6.36 -27.87 -4.79
N ALA A 61 -6.44 -28.90 -3.93
CA ALA A 61 -6.33 -28.74 -2.48
C ALA A 61 -4.88 -28.81 -1.96
N HIS A 62 -3.93 -29.30 -2.77
CA HIS A 62 -2.54 -29.45 -2.35
C HIS A 62 -1.68 -28.21 -2.64
N LEU A 63 -1.97 -27.47 -3.71
CA LEU A 63 -1.20 -26.28 -4.12
C LEU A 63 -1.54 -25.01 -3.31
N THR A 64 -2.71 -24.97 -2.67
CA THR A 64 -3.13 -23.86 -1.80
C THR A 64 -2.65 -24.02 -0.35
N LYS A 65 -2.25 -25.23 0.05
CA LYS A 65 -1.84 -25.55 1.44
C LYS A 65 -0.38 -25.23 1.73
N GLN A 66 0.49 -25.26 0.72
CA GLN A 66 1.95 -25.15 0.88
C GLN A 66 2.45 -23.70 1.07
N TRP A 67 1.64 -22.70 0.74
CA TRP A 67 2.02 -21.27 0.82
C TRP A 67 1.67 -20.62 2.18
N ARG A 68 0.82 -21.28 2.99
CA ARG A 68 0.54 -20.91 4.39
C ARG A 68 1.52 -21.55 5.38
N LYS A 69 2.65 -22.10 4.92
CA LYS A 69 3.71 -22.57 5.80
C LYS A 69 4.39 -21.33 6.38
N GLU A 70 3.75 -20.78 7.41
CA GLU A 70 4.18 -19.75 8.35
C GLU A 70 5.37 -18.94 7.85
N LEU A 71 5.10 -18.00 6.94
CA LEU A 71 5.98 -16.86 6.82
C LEU A 71 5.87 -16.15 8.16
N ALA A 72 6.85 -16.35 9.05
CA ALA A 72 6.94 -15.60 10.28
C ALA A 72 6.88 -14.12 9.90
N THR A 73 5.76 -13.48 10.18
CA THR A 73 5.59 -12.06 9.97
C THR A 73 6.01 -11.35 11.23
N TYR A 74 6.64 -10.21 11.05
CA TYR A 74 7.03 -9.34 12.14
C TYR A 74 6.77 -7.90 11.74
N ARG A 75 6.43 -7.09 12.73
CA ARG A 75 6.15 -5.68 12.56
C ARG A 75 7.27 -4.88 13.21
N ASP A 76 7.75 -3.86 12.53
CA ASP A 76 8.79 -2.98 13.05
C ASP A 76 8.62 -1.56 12.53
N ARG A 77 9.17 -0.59 13.26
CA ARG A 77 9.35 0.76 12.74
C ARG A 77 10.66 0.82 11.98
N ALA A 78 10.64 1.48 10.84
CA ALA A 78 11.76 1.51 9.92
C ALA A 78 11.91 2.86 9.21
N VAL A 79 13.14 3.20 8.86
CA VAL A 79 13.46 4.27 7.92
C VAL A 79 13.84 3.64 6.58
N VAL A 80 13.30 4.15 5.48
CA VAL A 80 13.68 3.72 4.14
C VAL A 80 15.03 4.35 3.77
N LEU A 81 16.10 3.57 3.77
CA LEU A 81 17.44 4.06 3.42
C LEU A 81 17.64 4.13 1.91
N ARG A 82 17.25 3.05 1.21
CA ARG A 82 17.50 2.88 -0.22
C ARG A 82 16.32 2.22 -0.91
N LYS A 83 16.21 2.49 -2.21
CA LYS A 83 15.18 1.96 -3.10
C LYS A 83 15.82 1.59 -4.43
N LEU A 84 15.53 0.39 -4.92
CA LEU A 84 16.02 -0.16 -6.17
C LEU A 84 14.84 -0.70 -6.97
N ASP A 85 14.75 -0.31 -8.24
CA ASP A 85 13.74 -0.89 -9.14
C ASP A 85 14.10 -2.35 -9.48
N TYR A 86 13.12 -3.24 -9.36
CA TYR A 86 13.32 -4.67 -9.61
C TYR A 86 12.24 -5.20 -10.55
N GLY A 87 12.64 -5.59 -11.75
CA GLY A 87 11.72 -5.99 -12.81
C GLY A 87 10.69 -4.91 -13.15
N GLU A 88 9.56 -5.33 -13.71
CA GLU A 88 8.56 -4.41 -14.26
C GLU A 88 7.71 -3.70 -13.21
N ALA A 89 7.39 -4.38 -12.11
CA ALA A 89 6.37 -3.90 -11.17
C ALA A 89 6.86 -3.79 -9.73
N ASP A 90 8.02 -4.35 -9.40
CA ASP A 90 8.50 -4.48 -8.02
C ASP A 90 9.61 -3.47 -7.72
N ARG A 91 9.87 -3.27 -6.42
CA ARG A 91 11.07 -2.59 -5.94
C ARG A 91 11.63 -3.30 -4.73
N ILE A 92 12.94 -3.28 -4.60
CA ILE A 92 13.65 -3.69 -3.40
C ILE A 92 13.93 -2.43 -2.58
N PHE A 93 13.65 -2.51 -1.28
CA PHE A 93 13.90 -1.45 -0.31
C PHE A 93 14.89 -1.95 0.73
N THR A 94 15.80 -1.07 1.14
CA THR A 94 16.65 -1.28 2.30
C THR A 94 16.09 -0.47 3.45
N PHE A 95 15.76 -1.13 4.53
CA PHE A 95 15.19 -0.55 5.74
C PHE A 95 16.23 -0.55 6.86
N LEU A 96 16.35 0.57 7.57
CA LEU A 96 16.91 0.57 8.92
C LEU A 96 15.76 0.39 9.89
N THR A 97 15.68 -0.79 10.51
CA THR A 97 14.61 -1.13 11.45
C THR A 97 15.06 -0.91 12.89
N ARG A 98 14.11 -0.66 13.78
CA ARG A 98 14.42 -0.40 15.20
C ARG A 98 14.94 -1.64 15.91
N THR A 99 14.37 -2.81 15.61
CA THR A 99 14.65 -4.04 16.38
C THR A 99 15.38 -5.11 15.58
N HIS A 100 15.39 -5.04 14.26
CA HIS A 100 16.02 -6.06 13.40
C HIS A 100 17.24 -5.52 12.62
N GLY A 101 17.73 -4.32 12.92
CA GLY A 101 18.86 -3.70 12.22
C GLY A 101 18.57 -3.42 10.75
N LYS A 102 19.58 -3.58 9.88
CA LYS A 102 19.42 -3.39 8.43
C LYS A 102 18.71 -4.59 7.80
N VAL A 103 17.63 -4.32 7.06
CA VAL A 103 16.81 -5.36 6.41
C VAL A 103 16.51 -4.97 4.97
N GLY A 104 16.90 -5.83 4.03
CA GLY A 104 16.41 -5.77 2.65
C GLY A 104 15.04 -6.42 2.52
N ALA A 105 14.10 -5.77 1.83
CA ALA A 105 12.81 -6.39 1.52
C ALA A 105 12.27 -5.99 0.16
N ILE A 106 11.59 -6.92 -0.49
CA ILE A 106 10.92 -6.71 -1.78
C ILE A 106 9.46 -6.28 -1.57
N ALA A 107 9.08 -5.18 -2.20
CA ALA A 107 7.69 -4.74 -2.31
C ALA A 107 7.14 -5.14 -3.68
N LYS A 108 6.32 -6.19 -3.68
CA LYS A 108 5.71 -6.75 -4.89
C LYS A 108 4.64 -5.82 -5.46
N GLY A 109 4.69 -5.55 -6.75
CA GLY A 109 3.72 -4.73 -7.47
C GLY A 109 3.65 -3.27 -7.01
N VAL A 110 4.68 -2.76 -6.33
CA VAL A 110 4.69 -1.41 -5.74
C VAL A 110 4.66 -0.30 -6.80
N ARG A 111 5.09 -0.58 -8.04
CA ARG A 111 5.06 0.37 -9.16
C ARG A 111 3.72 0.39 -9.92
N ARG A 112 2.81 -0.55 -9.62
CA ARG A 112 1.48 -0.54 -10.26
C ARG A 112 0.69 0.68 -9.77
N PRO A 113 -0.06 1.36 -10.65
CA PRO A 113 -0.87 2.53 -10.26
C PRO A 113 -1.85 2.25 -9.12
N GLU A 114 -2.37 1.01 -9.06
CA GLU A 114 -3.35 0.55 -8.06
C GLU A 114 -2.70 0.10 -6.74
N SER A 115 -1.37 0.19 -6.62
CA SER A 115 -0.65 -0.33 -5.46
C SER A 115 -0.86 0.51 -4.21
N LYS A 116 -1.26 -0.15 -3.12
CA LYS A 116 -1.42 0.48 -1.81
C LYS A 116 -0.08 0.74 -1.10
N LEU A 117 0.98 0.03 -1.49
CA LEU A 117 2.29 0.13 -0.83
C LEU A 117 3.09 1.35 -1.31
N GLY A 118 2.94 1.72 -2.58
CA GLY A 118 3.75 2.74 -3.25
C GLY A 118 3.77 4.09 -2.54
N PRO A 119 2.59 4.70 -2.23
CA PRO A 119 2.53 6.02 -1.61
C PRO A 119 3.14 6.11 -0.20
N SER A 120 3.30 4.98 0.50
CA SER A 120 3.87 4.96 1.85
C SER A 120 5.37 4.67 1.86
N LEU A 121 5.91 4.06 0.80
CA LEU A 121 7.33 3.69 0.67
C LEU A 121 8.10 4.77 -0.09
N GLU A 122 8.14 5.95 0.49
CA GLU A 122 8.98 7.06 0.05
C GLU A 122 10.41 6.92 0.60
N LEU A 123 11.40 7.39 -0.15
CA LEU A 123 12.79 7.41 0.27
C LEU A 123 12.95 8.30 1.51
N TYR A 124 13.74 7.86 2.48
CA TYR A 124 13.96 8.50 3.80
C TYR A 124 12.71 8.62 4.68
N GLY A 125 11.60 8.04 4.26
CA GLY A 125 10.36 8.05 5.02
C GLY A 125 10.44 7.15 6.26
N HIS A 126 9.83 7.61 7.35
CA HIS A 126 9.59 6.83 8.56
C HIS A 126 8.29 6.03 8.43
N VAL A 127 8.39 4.71 8.54
CA VAL A 127 7.29 3.79 8.29
C VAL A 127 7.16 2.75 9.38
N ASP A 128 5.94 2.28 9.59
CA ASP A 128 5.62 1.08 10.34
C ASP A 128 5.32 -0.02 9.30
N VAL A 129 6.17 -1.04 9.27
CA VAL A 129 6.19 -2.04 8.21
C VAL A 129 5.91 -3.43 8.79
N LEU A 130 5.05 -4.18 8.10
CA LEU A 130 4.86 -5.60 8.33
C LEU A 130 5.66 -6.37 7.28
N LEU A 131 6.66 -7.10 7.73
CA LEU A 131 7.55 -7.89 6.89
C LEU A 131 7.26 -9.38 7.08
N ALA A 132 7.21 -10.11 5.99
CA ALA A 132 7.18 -11.56 5.97
C ALA A 132 8.59 -12.08 5.72
N LYS A 133 9.12 -12.93 6.61
CA LYS A 133 10.46 -13.51 6.44
C LYS A 133 10.55 -14.26 5.11
N GLY A 134 11.50 -13.89 4.27
CA GLY A 134 11.75 -14.55 2.99
C GLY A 134 12.53 -15.84 3.14
N ARG A 135 12.79 -16.51 2.00
CA ARG A 135 13.64 -17.73 1.96
C ARG A 135 15.14 -17.43 1.84
N GLY A 136 15.51 -16.17 1.63
CA GLY A 136 16.89 -15.73 1.47
C GLY A 136 17.14 -14.43 2.24
N GLU A 137 18.02 -13.59 1.71
CA GLU A 137 18.39 -12.32 2.33
C GLU A 137 17.25 -11.30 2.36
N LEU A 138 16.37 -11.34 1.33
CA LEU A 138 15.25 -10.42 1.19
C LEU A 138 13.97 -10.93 1.86
N ASP A 139 13.41 -10.10 2.73
CA ASP A 139 12.05 -10.25 3.24
C ASP A 139 11.02 -9.73 2.23
N VAL A 140 9.72 -9.94 2.48
CA VAL A 140 8.64 -9.44 1.63
C VAL A 140 7.82 -8.42 2.39
N VAL A 141 7.60 -7.24 1.80
CA VAL A 141 6.73 -6.21 2.37
C VAL A 141 5.28 -6.65 2.23
N ALA A 142 4.64 -6.96 3.36
CA ALA A 142 3.23 -7.37 3.40
C ALA A 142 2.30 -6.16 3.57
N GLN A 143 2.65 -5.24 4.48
CA GLN A 143 1.92 -4.00 4.72
C GLN A 143 2.88 -2.88 5.11
N VAL A 144 2.48 -1.64 4.88
CA VAL A 144 3.22 -0.45 5.28
C VAL A 144 2.23 0.64 5.67
N GLN A 145 2.59 1.40 6.69
CA GLN A 145 1.89 2.62 7.08
C GLN A 145 2.95 3.68 7.36
N ARG A 146 2.79 4.88 6.80
CA ARG A 146 3.69 5.98 7.14
C ARG A 146 3.46 6.38 8.60
N VAL A 147 4.53 6.51 9.36
CA VAL A 147 4.46 7.10 10.69
C VAL A 147 4.27 8.60 10.53
N PRO A 148 3.31 9.23 11.22
CA PRO A 148 3.18 10.70 11.22
C PRO A 148 4.49 11.34 11.71
N GLY A 149 4.93 12.39 11.03
CA GLY A 149 6.20 13.05 11.35
C GLY A 149 6.73 13.82 10.16
N TYR A 150 8.06 13.88 10.07
CA TYR A 150 8.75 14.64 9.04
C TYR A 150 8.55 14.06 7.63
N ARG A 151 8.79 14.95 6.65
CA ARG A 151 8.97 14.60 5.26
C ARG A 151 10.15 15.40 4.74
N ILE A 152 11.08 14.73 4.09
CA ILE A 152 12.14 15.43 3.36
C ILE A 152 11.49 16.00 2.10
N GLU A 153 11.43 17.31 2.00
CA GLU A 153 10.91 18.00 0.81
C GLU A 153 11.86 17.79 -0.38
N GLY A 154 11.34 17.93 -1.60
CA GLY A 154 12.06 17.67 -2.85
C GLY A 154 13.15 18.69 -3.22
N ASP A 155 13.69 19.42 -2.24
CA ASP A 155 14.85 20.27 -2.41
C ASP A 155 16.11 19.41 -2.60
N VAL A 156 16.93 19.76 -3.60
CA VAL A 156 18.07 18.93 -4.02
C VAL A 156 19.11 18.83 -2.89
N GLU A 157 19.35 19.91 -2.16
CA GLU A 157 20.35 19.94 -1.08
C GLU A 157 19.88 19.10 0.11
N ARG A 158 18.64 19.28 0.57
CA ARG A 158 18.05 18.41 1.60
C ARG A 158 18.09 16.94 1.21
N MET A 159 17.76 16.62 -0.05
CA MET A 159 17.80 15.24 -0.55
C MET A 159 19.22 14.67 -0.54
N ALA A 160 20.24 15.49 -0.83
CA ALA A 160 21.65 15.10 -0.77
C ALA A 160 22.12 14.85 0.67
N HIS A 161 21.74 15.71 1.63
CA HIS A 161 22.04 15.49 3.04
C HIS A 161 21.32 14.26 3.60
N ALA A 162 20.06 14.05 3.23
CA ALA A 162 19.32 12.85 3.62
C ALA A 162 19.96 11.57 3.04
N ALA A 163 20.47 11.64 1.80
CA ALA A 163 21.23 10.55 1.19
C ALA A 163 22.49 10.24 2.00
N LEU A 164 23.26 11.26 2.39
CA LEU A 164 24.47 11.09 3.19
C LEU A 164 24.15 10.45 4.56
N ILE A 165 23.11 10.93 5.25
CA ILE A 165 22.66 10.35 6.53
C ILE A 165 22.30 8.87 6.35
N ALA A 166 21.52 8.56 5.31
CA ALA A 166 21.08 7.20 5.03
C ALA A 166 22.26 6.28 4.65
N GLU A 167 23.21 6.76 3.87
CA GLU A 167 24.39 6.01 3.44
C GLU A 167 25.34 5.72 4.61
N LEU A 168 25.53 6.69 5.51
CA LEU A 168 26.28 6.49 6.75
C LEU A 168 25.62 5.42 7.62
N ALA A 169 24.31 5.50 7.83
CA ALA A 169 23.56 4.49 8.58
C ALA A 169 23.62 3.11 7.91
N GLU A 170 23.56 3.04 6.57
CA GLU A 170 23.67 1.78 5.82
C GLU A 170 25.05 1.14 5.97
N ARG A 171 26.12 1.94 6.02
CA ARG A 171 27.51 1.47 6.16
C ARG A 171 27.87 1.03 7.57
N VAL A 172 27.35 1.70 8.59
CA VAL A 172 27.62 1.35 10.00
C VAL A 172 26.86 0.11 10.43
N CYS A 173 25.67 -0.12 9.89
CA CYS A 173 24.84 -1.27 10.26
C CYS A 173 25.11 -2.49 9.37
N GLU A 174 25.31 -3.65 9.99
CA GLU A 174 25.30 -4.94 9.29
C GLU A 174 23.88 -5.47 9.10
N ASP A 175 23.72 -6.41 8.15
CA ASP A 175 22.43 -7.03 7.88
C ASP A 175 21.93 -7.83 9.09
N ARG A 176 20.68 -7.57 9.49
CA ARG A 176 20.00 -8.22 10.61
C ARG A 176 20.69 -8.05 11.97
N HIS A 177 21.59 -7.06 12.10
CA HIS A 177 22.28 -6.75 13.36
C HIS A 177 21.91 -5.33 13.82
N PRO A 178 20.99 -5.16 14.78
CA PRO A 178 20.67 -3.84 15.31
C PRO A 178 21.86 -3.28 16.10
N VAL A 179 22.22 -2.04 15.81
CA VAL A 179 23.22 -1.28 16.56
C VAL A 179 22.49 -0.27 17.43
N ASP A 180 22.75 -0.32 18.74
CA ASP A 180 22.10 0.55 19.71
C ASP A 180 22.27 2.03 19.36
N GLY A 181 21.18 2.79 19.42
CA GLY A 181 21.17 4.23 19.18
C GLY A 181 21.19 4.66 17.70
N VAL A 182 21.73 3.85 16.77
CA VAL A 182 21.85 4.26 15.35
C VAL A 182 20.49 4.52 14.70
N TYR A 183 19.50 3.69 15.01
CA TYR A 183 18.13 3.90 14.54
C TYR A 183 17.57 5.26 15.00
N GLU A 184 17.62 5.53 16.31
CA GLU A 184 17.05 6.76 16.89
C GLU A 184 17.81 7.99 16.41
N LEU A 185 19.14 7.90 16.27
CA LEU A 185 19.98 8.97 15.72
C LEU A 185 19.61 9.28 14.27
N THR A 186 19.43 8.25 13.43
CA THR A 186 19.06 8.42 12.02
C THR A 186 17.68 9.08 11.87
N VAL A 187 16.70 8.64 12.67
CA VAL A 187 15.36 9.23 12.69
C VAL A 187 15.44 10.69 13.13
N THR A 188 16.18 10.99 14.19
CA THR A 188 16.33 12.35 14.73
C THR A 188 17.03 13.27 13.72
N ALA A 189 18.12 12.81 13.11
CA ALA A 189 18.86 13.59 12.11
C ALA A 189 17.99 13.92 10.88
N LEU A 190 17.18 12.98 10.39
CA LEU A 190 16.26 13.23 9.28
C LEU A 190 15.10 14.17 9.69
N ASP A 191 14.62 14.07 10.93
CA ASP A 191 13.60 14.96 11.48
C ASP A 191 14.11 16.39 11.62
N GLU A 192 15.34 16.58 12.10
CA GLU A 192 16.02 17.87 12.18
C GLU A 192 16.26 18.46 10.79
N LEU A 193 16.78 17.67 9.85
CA LEU A 193 16.99 18.08 8.46
C LEU A 193 15.69 18.54 7.78
N ALA A 194 14.57 17.90 8.10
CA ALA A 194 13.27 18.28 7.56
C ALA A 194 12.76 19.63 8.10
N ARG A 195 13.17 20.02 9.31
CA ARG A 195 12.78 21.29 9.95
C ARG A 195 13.74 22.43 9.65
N GLU A 196 14.98 22.11 9.27
CA GLU A 196 15.99 23.12 8.97
C GLU A 196 15.60 23.96 7.75
N THR A 197 15.69 25.27 7.91
CA THR A 197 15.33 26.25 6.89
C THR A 197 16.45 26.41 5.85
N ASP A 198 17.70 26.33 6.30
CA ASP A 198 18.90 26.36 5.44
C ASP A 198 19.64 25.01 5.49
N PRO A 199 19.52 24.16 4.46
CA PRO A 199 20.10 22.81 4.47
C PRO A 199 21.63 22.77 4.53
N ARG A 200 22.32 23.91 4.30
CA ARG A 200 23.79 23.98 4.31
C ARG A 200 24.40 24.21 5.69
N ARG A 201 23.57 24.43 6.70
CA ARG A 201 23.97 24.78 8.07
C ARG A 201 24.11 23.54 8.95
#